data_AF-A0A9E0BKV2-F1
#
_entry.id   AF-A0A9E0BKV2-F1
#
_cell.length_a   1.000
_cell.length_b   1.000
_cell.length_c   1.000
_cell.angle_alpha   90.00
_cell.angle_beta   90.00
_cell.angle_gamma   90.00
#
_symmetry.space_group_name_H-M   'P 1'
#
loop_
_entity.id
_entity.type
_entity.pdbx_description
1 polymer ?
#
loop_
_entity_poly.entity_id
_entity_poly.type
_entity_poly.pdbx_seq_one_letter_code
_entity_poly.pdbx_strand_id
1 'polypeptide(L)'
;MSALAPITQANPLALYDRMCTAIAECSRVDEAKDIRDKALALEAYYKQARNLDAEREAANVRLRAERRVGELLRELERTEPRDRNPAGRAGMETLSDDGTKFQSISEQARCKGPSPYAATLAQQGISRQTAHKYQSLAAMPQADFDRALSGPEKPTTAAVLRHADARRQAHNPAPAPRVSDDALWIWGRLRDFENNGYLTANTERLLDRMTDAMRADVLRLAPLVADFLNHLEPSLEPA
;
A
#
# COMPACT_ATOMS: atom_id res chain seq x y z
N MET A 1 51.43 39.63 -2.51
CA MET A 1 51.23 38.79 -1.31
C MET A 1 49.73 38.70 -1.06
N SER A 2 49.04 37.73 -1.67
CA SER A 2 47.60 37.52 -1.41
C SER A 2 47.44 36.65 -0.18
N ALA A 3 46.85 37.23 0.86
CA ALA A 3 46.45 36.51 2.06
C ALA A 3 45.30 35.55 1.72
N LEU A 4 45.57 34.25 1.78
CA LEU A 4 44.53 33.23 1.86
C LEU A 4 43.77 33.44 3.16
N ALA A 5 42.50 33.84 3.06
CA ALA A 5 41.60 33.93 4.19
C ALA A 5 41.52 32.56 4.90
N PRO A 6 41.50 32.54 6.24
CA PRO A 6 41.37 31.29 6.98
C PRO A 6 40.04 30.64 6.61
N ILE A 7 40.09 29.36 6.23
CA ILE A 7 38.91 28.53 6.04
C ILE A 7 38.24 28.47 7.41
N THR A 8 37.21 29.30 7.63
CA THR A 8 36.42 29.32 8.86
C THR A 8 35.97 27.89 9.12
N GLN A 9 36.41 27.32 10.25
CA GLN A 9 36.06 25.98 10.71
C GLN A 9 34.53 25.91 10.85
N ALA A 10 33.84 25.52 9.78
CA ALA A 10 32.40 25.39 9.77
C ALA A 10 32.03 24.19 10.63
N ASN A 11 31.23 24.42 11.67
CA ASN A 11 30.74 23.38 12.56
C ASN A 11 30.10 22.24 11.73
N PRO A 12 30.56 20.99 11.84
CA PRO A 12 30.07 19.85 11.06
C PRO A 12 28.55 19.68 11.11
N LEU A 13 27.95 19.94 12.28
CA LEU A 13 26.48 19.91 12.46
C LEU A 13 25.79 21.00 11.63
N ALA A 14 26.33 22.22 11.66
CA ALA A 14 25.78 23.34 10.89
C ALA A 14 25.90 23.13 9.36
N LEU A 15 26.94 22.43 8.90
CA LEU A 15 27.07 22.04 7.50
C LEU A 15 26.02 21.01 7.08
N TYR A 16 25.81 20.00 7.94
CA TYR A 16 24.82 18.97 7.71
C TYR A 16 23.39 19.52 7.68
N ASP A 17 23.04 20.42 8.61
CA ASP A 17 21.72 21.05 8.66
C ASP A 17 21.45 21.93 7.43
N ARG A 18 22.46 22.69 6.98
CA ARG A 18 22.37 23.48 5.75
C ARG A 18 22.13 22.60 4.53
N MET A 19 22.82 21.47 4.45
CA MET A 19 22.63 20.51 3.37
C MET A 19 21.23 19.87 3.42
N CYS A 20 20.73 19.51 4.60
CA CYS A 20 19.37 19.01 4.75
C CYS A 20 18.33 20.05 4.30
N THR A 21 18.56 21.32 4.64
CA THR A 21 17.72 22.44 4.20
C THR A 21 17.77 22.62 2.68
N ALA A 22 18.96 22.60 2.09
CA ALA A 22 19.13 22.72 0.64
C ALA A 22 18.42 21.59 -0.14
N ILE A 23 18.42 20.36 0.39
CA ILE A 23 17.67 19.24 -0.21
C ILE A 23 16.16 19.49 -0.13
N ALA A 24 15.67 20.00 1.01
CA ALA A 24 14.24 20.31 1.17
C ALA A 24 13.78 21.43 0.22
N GLU A 25 14.65 22.40 -0.06
CA GLU A 25 14.38 23.53 -0.96
C GLU A 25 14.42 23.17 -2.45
N CYS A 26 14.97 22.01 -2.84
CA CYS A 26 14.98 21.57 -4.24
C CYS A 26 13.54 21.57 -4.79
N SER A 27 13.34 22.30 -5.89
CA SER A 27 12.02 22.49 -6.51
C SER A 27 11.81 21.59 -7.72
N ARG A 28 12.92 21.05 -8.25
CA ARG A 28 12.91 20.22 -9.45
C ARG A 28 13.53 18.84 -9.20
N VAL A 29 13.06 17.87 -9.97
CA VAL A 29 13.47 16.46 -9.83
C VAL A 29 14.95 16.26 -10.19
N ASP A 30 15.48 17.00 -11.16
CA ASP A 30 16.89 16.97 -11.57
C ASP A 30 17.81 17.45 -10.44
N GLU A 31 17.51 18.57 -9.79
CA GLU A 31 18.30 19.12 -8.67
C GLU A 31 18.47 18.09 -7.54
N ALA A 32 17.35 17.51 -7.08
CA ALA A 32 17.37 16.52 -6.01
C ALA A 32 18.06 15.21 -6.46
N LYS A 33 17.89 14.82 -7.73
CA LYS A 33 18.59 13.67 -8.33
C LYS A 33 20.12 13.90 -8.36
N ASP A 34 20.58 15.08 -8.71
CA ASP A 34 22.02 15.38 -8.79
C ASP A 34 22.68 15.31 -7.41
N ILE A 35 21.99 15.78 -6.38
CA ILE A 35 22.47 15.65 -4.99
C ILE A 35 22.55 14.16 -4.60
N ARG A 36 21.53 13.37 -4.93
CA ARG A 36 21.53 11.92 -4.68
C ARG A 36 22.70 11.24 -5.38
N ASP A 37 22.93 11.53 -6.65
CA ASP A 37 23.97 10.86 -7.44
C ASP A 37 25.38 11.22 -6.91
N LYS A 38 25.59 12.47 -6.48
CA LYS A 38 26.81 12.91 -5.78
C LYS A 38 26.98 12.20 -4.43
N ALA A 39 25.91 12.10 -3.64
CA ALA A 39 25.94 11.41 -2.35
C ALA A 39 26.26 9.91 -2.52
N LEU A 40 25.73 9.27 -3.57
CA LEU A 40 26.02 7.87 -3.89
C LEU A 40 27.51 7.67 -4.26
N ALA A 41 28.09 8.59 -5.03
CA ALA A 41 29.51 8.55 -5.36
C ALA A 41 30.39 8.71 -4.10
N LEU A 42 30.04 9.62 -3.20
CA LEU A 42 30.70 9.80 -1.91
C LEU A 42 30.56 8.55 -1.02
N GLU A 43 29.37 7.96 -0.95
CA GLU A 43 29.11 6.72 -0.21
C GLU A 43 30.04 5.59 -0.70
N ALA A 44 30.18 5.43 -2.03
CA ALA A 44 31.07 4.43 -2.62
C ALA A 44 32.55 4.70 -2.28
N TYR A 45 32.97 5.98 -2.30
CA TYR A 45 34.32 6.38 -1.91
C TYR A 45 34.61 6.09 -0.43
N TYR A 46 33.71 6.48 0.48
CA TYR A 46 33.89 6.24 1.92
C TYR A 46 33.85 4.76 2.28
N LYS A 47 33.05 3.97 1.55
CA LYS A 47 33.06 2.52 1.66
C LYS A 47 34.43 1.93 1.30
N GLN A 48 35.07 2.41 0.23
CA GLN A 48 36.43 2.00 -0.15
C GLN A 48 37.47 2.42 0.89
N ALA A 49 37.32 3.64 1.45
CA ALA A 49 38.17 4.17 2.51
C ALA A 49 37.91 3.55 3.90
N ARG A 50 36.91 2.68 4.04
CA ARG A 50 36.44 2.08 5.31
C ARG A 50 36.09 3.11 6.38
N ASN A 51 35.62 4.29 5.98
CA ASN A 51 35.13 5.30 6.91
C ASN A 51 33.63 5.14 7.08
N LEU A 52 33.24 4.42 8.13
CA LEU A 52 31.83 4.06 8.39
C LEU A 52 30.97 5.27 8.73
N ASP A 53 31.51 6.25 9.46
CA ASP A 53 30.76 7.45 9.85
C ASP A 53 30.46 8.32 8.62
N ALA A 54 31.46 8.57 7.78
CA ALA A 54 31.28 9.34 6.55
C ALA A 54 30.41 8.60 5.52
N GLU A 55 30.54 7.27 5.43
CA GLU A 55 29.67 6.44 4.59
C GLU A 55 28.20 6.54 5.04
N ARG A 56 27.96 6.51 6.34
CA ARG A 56 26.63 6.66 6.93
C ARG A 56 26.04 8.03 6.68
N GLU A 57 26.83 9.10 6.86
CA GLU A 57 26.37 10.45 6.57
C GLU A 57 26.04 10.62 5.08
N ALA A 58 26.88 10.10 4.18
CA ALA A 58 26.58 10.10 2.74
C ALA A 58 25.27 9.35 2.42
N ALA A 59 25.02 8.20 3.07
CA ALA A 59 23.77 7.45 2.93
C ALA A 59 22.56 8.25 3.44
N ASN A 60 22.70 8.98 4.56
CA ASN A 60 21.67 9.87 5.09
C ASN A 60 21.30 10.98 4.10
N VAL A 61 22.30 11.60 3.45
CA VAL A 61 22.09 12.61 2.40
C VAL A 61 21.35 12.01 1.22
N ARG A 62 21.81 10.84 0.75
CA ARG A 62 21.23 10.14 -0.38
C ARG A 62 19.75 9.84 -0.14
N LEU A 63 19.41 9.28 1.02
CA LEU A 63 18.02 8.91 1.34
C LEU A 63 17.09 10.11 1.45
N ARG A 64 17.58 11.25 1.96
CA ARG A 64 16.80 12.51 1.98
C ARG A 64 16.54 13.03 0.57
N ALA A 65 17.56 13.00 -0.30
CA ALA A 65 17.41 13.37 -1.70
C ALA A 65 16.44 12.42 -2.45
N GLU A 66 16.52 11.10 -2.20
CA GLU A 66 15.55 10.12 -2.72
C GLU A 66 14.12 10.43 -2.28
N ARG A 67 13.92 10.75 -1.00
CA ARG A 67 12.61 11.15 -0.47
C ARG A 67 12.10 12.42 -1.17
N ARG A 68 12.94 13.44 -1.32
CA ARG A 68 12.56 14.70 -2.00
C ARG A 68 12.17 14.47 -3.45
N VAL A 69 12.93 13.66 -4.19
CA VAL A 69 12.55 13.24 -5.55
C VAL A 69 11.17 12.60 -5.55
N GLY A 70 10.88 11.74 -4.58
CA GLY A 70 9.56 11.11 -4.42
C GLY A 70 8.43 12.10 -4.15
N GLU A 71 8.67 13.15 -3.38
CA GLU A 71 7.70 14.21 -3.09
C GLU A 71 7.33 14.97 -4.38
N LEU A 72 8.35 15.42 -5.11
CA LEU A 72 8.18 16.13 -6.40
C LEU A 72 7.47 15.26 -7.44
N LEU A 73 7.80 13.96 -7.49
CA LEU A 73 7.13 13.01 -8.38
C LEU A 73 5.65 12.81 -8.05
N ARG A 74 5.26 12.88 -6.77
CA ARG A 74 3.85 12.78 -6.34
C ARG A 74 3.05 14.05 -6.66
N GLU A 75 3.70 15.21 -6.62
CA GLU A 75 3.07 16.47 -7.03
C GLU A 75 2.70 16.42 -8.52
N LEU A 76 3.62 15.92 -9.37
CA LEU A 76 3.37 15.72 -10.80
C LEU A 76 2.23 14.71 -11.07
N GLU A 77 2.16 13.61 -10.30
CA GLU A 77 1.05 12.64 -10.41
C GLU A 77 -0.30 13.23 -9.99
N ARG A 78 -0.33 14.13 -8.99
CA ARG A 78 -1.56 14.82 -8.54
C ARG A 78 -2.05 15.88 -9.51
N THR A 79 -1.16 16.51 -10.27
CA THR A 79 -1.52 17.55 -11.24
C THR A 79 -2.18 17.00 -12.51
N GLU A 80 -2.12 15.69 -12.75
CA GLU A 80 -2.96 15.06 -13.77
C GLU A 80 -4.42 15.09 -13.26
N PRO A 81 -5.35 15.81 -13.92
CA PRO A 81 -6.76 15.63 -13.67
C PRO A 81 -7.06 14.18 -14.04
N ARG A 82 -7.22 13.34 -13.03
CA ARG A 82 -7.72 12.00 -13.24
C ARG A 82 -9.17 12.19 -13.69
N ASP A 83 -9.38 12.22 -15.01
CA ASP A 83 -10.64 11.87 -15.63
C ASP A 83 -10.97 10.46 -15.15
N ARG A 84 -11.52 10.36 -13.93
CA ARG A 84 -12.04 9.13 -13.36
C ARG A 84 -13.25 8.80 -14.21
N ASN A 85 -13.03 8.14 -15.33
CA ASN A 85 -14.10 7.47 -16.04
C ASN A 85 -14.52 6.30 -15.13
N PRO A 86 -15.72 6.31 -14.51
CA PRO A 86 -16.14 5.22 -13.63
C PRO A 86 -16.41 3.92 -14.41
N ALA A 87 -16.30 3.93 -15.75
CA ALA A 87 -16.60 2.81 -16.63
C ALA A 87 -15.47 1.76 -16.80
N GLY A 88 -14.31 1.91 -16.16
CA GLY A 88 -13.16 1.00 -16.33
C GLY A 88 -13.22 -0.33 -15.57
N ARG A 89 -14.34 -0.65 -14.91
CA ARG A 89 -14.60 -1.96 -14.28
C ARG A 89 -15.73 -2.71 -15.00
N ALA A 90 -15.61 -2.83 -16.31
CA ALA A 90 -16.36 -3.80 -17.10
C ALA A 90 -15.41 -4.35 -18.17
N GLY A 91 -14.58 -5.30 -17.75
CA GLY A 91 -13.59 -5.96 -18.60
C GLY A 91 -13.40 -7.40 -18.15
N MET A 92 -14.52 -8.06 -17.87
CA MET A 92 -14.63 -9.52 -17.84
C MET A 92 -15.75 -9.83 -18.82
N GLU A 93 -15.45 -9.77 -20.11
CA GLU A 93 -16.38 -10.16 -21.15
C GLU A 93 -16.56 -11.67 -21.07
N THR A 94 -17.73 -12.08 -20.58
CA THR A 94 -18.25 -13.43 -20.79
C THR A 94 -18.43 -13.62 -22.29
N LEU A 95 -17.67 -14.56 -22.86
CA LEU A 95 -17.82 -15.06 -24.22
C LEU A 95 -19.30 -15.38 -24.46
N SER A 96 -19.98 -14.56 -25.26
CA SER A 96 -21.31 -14.84 -25.76
C SER A 96 -21.15 -15.22 -27.22
N ASP A 97 -21.60 -16.42 -27.53
CA ASP A 97 -21.50 -17.09 -28.82
C ASP A 97 -22.60 -16.56 -29.74
N ASP A 98 -22.49 -15.31 -30.19
CA ASP A 98 -23.24 -14.86 -31.36
C ASP A 98 -22.56 -13.66 -32.04
N GLY A 99 -22.16 -13.88 -33.29
CA GLY A 99 -21.18 -13.09 -34.04
C GLY A 99 -21.65 -11.71 -34.48
N THR A 100 -21.79 -10.76 -33.54
CA THR A 100 -22.00 -9.35 -33.86
C THR A 100 -20.77 -8.52 -33.49
N LYS A 101 -20.06 -8.04 -34.53
CA LYS A 101 -18.82 -7.26 -34.47
C LYS A 101 -18.96 -6.03 -33.57
N PHE A 102 -18.18 -5.96 -32.49
CA PHE A 102 -17.97 -4.70 -31.76
C PHE A 102 -16.96 -3.83 -32.53
N GLN A 103 -17.44 -2.72 -33.07
CA GLN A 103 -16.62 -1.73 -33.76
C GLN A 103 -15.63 -1.08 -32.80
N SER A 104 -14.43 -0.88 -33.33
CA SER A 104 -13.21 -0.39 -32.72
C SER A 104 -13.40 0.67 -31.64
N ILE A 105 -12.76 0.42 -30.49
CA ILE A 105 -12.40 1.44 -29.51
C ILE A 105 -11.61 2.53 -30.26
N SER A 106 -12.23 3.70 -30.33
CA SER A 106 -11.78 4.92 -31.03
C SER A 106 -10.27 5.15 -31.01
N GLU A 107 -9.67 5.31 -32.19
CA GLU A 107 -8.28 5.73 -32.40
C GLU A 107 -7.91 7.03 -31.66
N GLN A 108 -8.91 7.83 -31.25
CA GLN A 108 -8.73 9.02 -30.40
C GLN A 108 -8.10 8.74 -29.02
N ALA A 109 -8.13 7.50 -28.50
CA ALA A 109 -7.48 7.16 -27.24
C ALA A 109 -5.94 7.04 -27.35
N ARG A 110 -5.38 6.92 -28.56
CA ARG A 110 -3.93 6.82 -28.80
C ARG A 110 -3.21 8.18 -28.84
N CYS A 111 -3.93 9.30 -28.76
CA CYS A 111 -3.38 10.63 -29.02
C CYS A 111 -3.10 11.50 -27.79
N LYS A 112 -3.22 10.98 -26.55
CA LYS A 112 -2.70 11.70 -25.37
C LYS A 112 -1.21 11.38 -25.24
N GLY A 113 -0.36 12.38 -25.49
CA GLY A 113 1.09 12.29 -25.30
C GLY A 113 1.46 11.80 -23.90
N PRO A 114 2.72 11.38 -23.68
CA PRO A 114 3.17 10.90 -22.37
C PRO A 114 2.84 11.93 -21.30
N SER A 115 2.25 11.48 -20.18
CA SER A 115 1.92 12.37 -19.07
C SER A 115 3.18 13.13 -18.62
N PRO A 116 3.07 14.40 -18.16
CA PRO A 116 4.16 15.13 -17.50
C PRO A 116 5.00 14.29 -16.54
N TYR A 117 4.35 13.40 -15.78
CA TYR A 117 5.01 12.40 -14.94
C TYR A 117 5.88 11.42 -15.75
N ALA A 118 5.32 10.77 -16.77
CA ALA A 118 6.03 9.81 -17.61
C ALA A 118 7.19 10.48 -18.41
N ALA A 119 6.98 11.70 -18.88
CA ALA A 119 8.00 12.50 -19.54
C ALA A 119 9.18 12.81 -18.60
N THR A 120 8.90 13.16 -17.35
CA THR A 120 9.91 13.43 -16.33
C THR A 120 10.73 12.17 -16.00
N LEU A 121 10.08 11.00 -15.87
CA LEU A 121 10.78 9.74 -15.66
C LEU A 121 11.74 9.41 -16.81
N ALA A 122 11.28 9.59 -18.05
CA ALA A 122 12.08 9.34 -19.24
C ALA A 122 13.27 10.33 -19.34
N GLN A 123 13.03 11.62 -19.12
CA GLN A 123 14.04 12.66 -19.18
C GLN A 123 15.15 12.46 -18.13
N GLN A 124 14.77 12.02 -16.92
CA GLN A 124 15.69 11.85 -15.80
C GLN A 124 16.28 10.42 -15.71
N GLY A 125 15.89 9.52 -16.62
CA GLY A 125 16.33 8.13 -16.63
C GLY A 125 15.89 7.34 -15.38
N ILE A 126 14.78 7.72 -14.75
CA ILE A 126 14.27 7.08 -13.54
C ILE A 126 13.31 5.95 -13.93
N SER A 127 13.64 4.71 -13.57
CA SER A 127 12.73 3.59 -13.78
C SER A 127 11.45 3.72 -12.95
N ARG A 128 10.34 3.12 -13.42
CA ARG A 128 9.06 3.11 -12.67
C ARG A 128 9.21 2.47 -11.29
N GLN A 129 10.01 1.42 -11.16
CA GLN A 129 10.25 0.75 -9.87
C GLN A 129 11.03 1.66 -8.91
N THR A 130 12.01 2.40 -9.43
CA THR A 130 12.79 3.37 -8.67
C THR A 130 11.90 4.54 -8.21
N ALA A 131 11.09 5.08 -9.12
CA ALA A 131 10.11 6.12 -8.80
C ALA A 131 9.16 5.68 -7.70
N HIS A 132 8.60 4.46 -7.80
CA HIS A 132 7.73 3.89 -6.77
C HIS A 132 8.42 3.84 -5.40
N LYS A 133 9.68 3.40 -5.33
CA LYS A 133 10.43 3.38 -4.05
C LYS A 133 10.59 4.80 -3.47
N TYR A 134 10.92 5.79 -4.27
CA TYR A 134 11.05 7.19 -3.83
C TYR A 134 9.71 7.75 -3.36
N GLN A 135 8.64 7.50 -4.11
CA GLN A 135 7.28 7.91 -3.72
C GLN A 135 6.82 7.22 -2.43
N SER A 136 7.21 5.96 -2.19
CA SER A 136 6.97 5.25 -0.92
C SER A 136 7.75 5.87 0.24
N LEU A 137 8.99 6.30 0.02
CA LEU A 137 9.75 7.07 1.02
C LEU A 137 9.06 8.41 1.33
N ALA A 138 8.58 9.13 0.32
CA ALA A 138 7.84 10.38 0.47
C ALA A 138 6.49 10.20 1.18
N ALA A 139 5.82 9.05 0.97
CA ALA A 139 4.57 8.71 1.65
C ALA A 139 4.73 8.51 3.17
N MET A 140 5.94 8.22 3.62
CA MET A 140 6.22 7.92 5.02
C MET A 140 6.13 9.17 5.89
N PRO A 141 5.54 9.10 7.09
CA PRO A 141 5.64 10.19 8.06
C PRO A 141 7.10 10.56 8.36
N GLN A 142 7.39 11.86 8.47
CA GLN A 142 8.76 12.36 8.68
C GLN A 142 9.41 11.75 9.93
N ALA A 143 8.66 11.62 11.03
CA ALA A 143 9.16 11.04 12.27
C ALA A 143 9.58 9.57 12.15
N ASP A 144 8.87 8.77 11.33
CA ASP A 144 9.23 7.37 11.09
C ASP A 144 10.50 7.28 10.22
N PHE A 145 10.62 8.18 9.25
CA PHE A 145 11.79 8.28 8.37
C PHE A 145 13.05 8.65 9.16
N ASP A 146 13.00 9.73 9.95
CA ASP A 146 14.15 10.18 10.75
C ASP A 146 14.59 9.12 11.75
N ARG A 147 13.63 8.43 12.39
CA ARG A 147 13.93 7.31 13.28
C ARG A 147 14.62 6.16 12.55
N ALA A 148 14.19 5.84 11.33
CA ALA A 148 14.82 4.79 10.53
C ALA A 148 16.26 5.15 10.14
N LEU A 149 16.59 6.44 10.00
CA LEU A 149 17.97 6.91 9.77
C LEU A 149 18.84 6.87 11.04
N SER A 150 18.24 7.02 12.23
CA SER A 150 18.95 6.98 13.51
C SER A 150 19.32 5.58 14.00
N GLY A 151 18.90 4.50 13.32
CA GLY A 151 19.17 3.11 13.75
C GLY A 151 20.65 2.74 13.78
N PRO A 152 21.09 1.70 14.50
CA PRO A 152 22.53 1.37 14.62
C PRO A 152 23.16 0.93 13.28
N GLU A 153 22.37 0.34 12.38
CA GLU A 153 22.83 -0.13 11.07
C GLU A 153 22.81 0.99 10.01
N LYS A 154 23.62 0.81 8.96
CA LYS A 154 23.63 1.70 7.80
C LYS A 154 22.23 1.78 7.18
N PRO A 155 21.65 2.98 7.03
CA PRO A 155 20.32 3.10 6.48
C PRO A 155 20.35 2.81 4.97
N THR A 156 19.46 1.92 4.54
CA THR A 156 19.23 1.62 3.12
C THR A 156 17.77 1.84 2.78
N THR A 157 17.46 2.19 1.54
CA THR A 157 16.08 2.45 1.08
C THR A 157 15.15 1.28 1.42
N ALA A 158 15.60 0.04 1.21
CA ALA A 158 14.83 -1.15 1.54
C ALA A 158 14.66 -1.35 3.05
N ALA A 159 15.69 -1.10 3.87
CA ALA A 159 15.58 -1.19 5.32
C ALA A 159 14.60 -0.15 5.89
N VAL A 160 14.69 1.11 5.42
CA VAL A 160 13.79 2.19 5.84
C VAL A 160 12.34 1.85 5.53
N LEU A 161 12.05 1.34 4.32
CA LEU A 161 10.71 0.90 3.94
C LEU A 161 10.22 -0.27 4.81
N ARG A 162 11.06 -1.29 5.06
CA ARG A 162 10.69 -2.42 5.93
C ARG A 162 10.38 -2.00 7.36
N HIS A 163 11.18 -1.12 7.95
CA HIS A 163 10.93 -0.61 9.31
C HIS A 163 9.61 0.15 9.40
N ALA A 164 9.28 0.94 8.38
CA ALA A 164 8.01 1.64 8.32
C ALA A 164 6.82 0.69 8.12
N ASP A 165 6.94 -0.29 7.23
CA ASP A 165 5.88 -1.28 7.00
C ASP A 165 5.62 -2.15 8.23
N ALA A 166 6.68 -2.58 8.93
CA ALA A 166 6.55 -3.31 10.20
C ALA A 166 5.82 -2.49 11.27
N ARG A 167 6.08 -1.17 11.36
CA ARG A 167 5.34 -0.29 12.29
C ARG A 167 3.89 -0.08 11.87
N ARG A 168 3.62 0.05 10.57
CA ARG A 168 2.24 0.14 10.06
C ARG A 168 1.46 -1.13 10.40
N GLN A 169 2.07 -2.30 10.24
CA GLN A 169 1.48 -3.58 10.61
C GLN A 169 1.32 -3.73 12.13
N ALA A 170 2.24 -3.21 12.94
CA ALA A 170 2.09 -3.19 14.39
C ALA A 170 0.96 -2.23 14.85
N HIS A 171 0.80 -1.09 14.19
CA HIS A 171 -0.24 -0.11 14.49
C HIS A 171 -1.62 -0.55 13.97
N ASN A 172 -1.66 -1.23 12.84
CA ASN A 172 -2.86 -1.82 12.25
C ASN A 172 -2.60 -3.31 12.02
N PRO A 173 -2.78 -4.15 13.07
CA PRO A 173 -2.61 -5.59 12.93
C PRO A 173 -3.55 -6.09 11.84
N ALA A 174 -3.12 -7.14 11.13
CA ALA A 174 -3.97 -7.77 10.13
C ALA A 174 -5.35 -8.06 10.75
N PRO A 175 -6.46 -7.78 10.03
CA PRO A 175 -7.79 -8.10 10.54
C PRO A 175 -7.82 -9.56 10.96
N ALA A 176 -8.51 -9.84 12.07
CA ALA A 176 -8.64 -11.19 12.64
C ALA A 176 -8.89 -12.22 11.51
N PRO A 177 -8.36 -13.45 11.64
CA PRO A 177 -8.50 -14.47 10.61
C PRO A 177 -9.96 -14.50 10.16
N ARG A 178 -10.18 -14.37 8.84
CA ARG A 178 -11.52 -14.37 8.27
C ARG A 178 -12.17 -15.68 8.70
N VAL A 179 -13.24 -15.58 9.50
CA VAL A 179 -14.11 -16.72 9.83
C VAL A 179 -14.44 -17.42 8.52
N SER A 180 -14.34 -18.75 8.48
CA SER A 180 -14.64 -19.48 7.23
C SER A 180 -16.07 -19.18 6.77
N ASP A 181 -16.26 -19.18 5.44
CA ASP A 181 -17.57 -18.90 4.85
C ASP A 181 -18.65 -19.85 5.40
N ASP A 182 -18.29 -21.12 5.64
CA ASP A 182 -19.17 -22.13 6.24
C ASP A 182 -19.53 -21.82 7.70
N ALA A 183 -18.56 -21.38 8.51
CA ALA A 183 -18.83 -21.02 9.91
C ALA A 183 -19.72 -19.77 10.01
N LEU A 184 -19.50 -18.79 9.14
CA LEU A 184 -20.34 -17.59 9.06
C LEU A 184 -21.76 -17.93 8.59
N TRP A 185 -21.90 -18.85 7.65
CA TRP A 185 -23.19 -19.32 7.16
C TRP A 185 -23.99 -20.06 8.26
N ILE A 186 -23.37 -21.02 8.96
CA ILE A 186 -24.04 -21.77 10.05
C ILE A 186 -24.47 -20.82 11.17
N TRP A 187 -23.55 -19.96 11.63
CA TRP A 187 -23.85 -18.98 12.66
C TRP A 187 -25.00 -18.04 12.26
N GLY A 188 -24.98 -17.54 11.02
CA GLY A 188 -26.04 -16.67 10.50
C GLY A 188 -27.39 -17.35 10.49
N ARG A 189 -27.47 -18.61 10.03
CA ARG A 189 -28.72 -19.37 9.99
C ARG A 189 -29.30 -19.63 11.36
N LEU A 190 -28.49 -19.94 12.36
CA LEU A 190 -28.95 -20.09 13.75
C LEU A 190 -29.44 -18.77 14.31
N ARG A 191 -28.70 -17.68 14.08
CA ARG A 191 -29.08 -16.35 14.54
C ARG A 191 -30.38 -15.83 13.88
N ASP A 192 -30.69 -16.24 12.65
CA ASP A 192 -31.95 -15.91 11.99
C ASP A 192 -33.18 -16.47 12.74
N PHE A 193 -33.06 -17.61 13.44
CA PHE A 193 -34.17 -18.14 14.26
C PHE A 193 -34.47 -17.24 15.45
N GLU A 194 -33.44 -16.64 16.06
CA GLU A 194 -33.58 -15.67 17.14
C GLU A 194 -34.09 -14.32 16.60
N ASN A 195 -33.42 -13.76 15.60
CA ASN A 195 -33.73 -12.43 15.05
C ASN A 195 -35.16 -12.33 14.50
N ASN A 196 -35.65 -13.40 13.87
CA ASN A 196 -37.00 -13.43 13.31
C ASN A 196 -38.04 -13.99 14.28
N GLY A 197 -37.65 -14.30 15.53
CA GLY A 197 -38.55 -14.79 16.58
C GLY A 197 -39.16 -16.17 16.31
N TYR A 198 -38.53 -16.99 15.45
CA TYR A 198 -39.02 -18.32 15.11
C TYR A 198 -38.98 -19.28 16.30
N LEU A 199 -38.07 -19.06 17.25
CA LEU A 199 -37.96 -19.87 18.48
C LEU A 199 -39.19 -19.78 19.38
N THR A 200 -39.94 -18.68 19.30
CA THR A 200 -41.14 -18.42 20.11
C THR A 200 -42.42 -18.36 19.28
N ALA A 201 -42.32 -18.54 17.96
CA ALA A 201 -43.45 -18.44 17.05
C ALA A 201 -44.36 -19.68 17.14
N ASN A 202 -45.66 -19.48 16.91
CA ASN A 202 -46.60 -20.61 16.79
C ASN A 202 -46.29 -21.40 15.51
N THR A 203 -45.90 -22.66 15.68
CA THR A 203 -45.50 -23.59 14.61
C THR A 203 -46.61 -23.81 13.58
N GLU A 204 -47.89 -23.81 14.00
CA GLU A 204 -49.03 -23.97 13.09
C GLU A 204 -49.10 -22.84 12.06
N ARG A 205 -48.81 -21.60 12.50
CA ARG A 205 -48.80 -20.42 11.62
C ARG A 205 -47.63 -20.43 10.64
N LEU A 206 -46.49 -21.01 11.02
CA LEU A 206 -45.32 -21.12 10.14
C LEU A 206 -45.54 -22.17 9.03
N LEU A 207 -46.31 -23.22 9.33
CA LEU A 207 -46.54 -24.33 8.41
C LEU A 207 -47.83 -24.17 7.57
N ASP A 208 -48.74 -23.26 7.92
CA ASP A 208 -50.05 -23.03 7.28
C ASP A 208 -49.96 -22.90 5.75
N ARG A 209 -49.03 -22.08 5.25
CA ARG A 209 -48.87 -21.80 3.81
C ARG A 209 -47.87 -22.70 3.08
N MET A 210 -47.33 -23.72 3.74
CA MET A 210 -46.44 -24.67 3.06
C MET A 210 -47.20 -25.56 2.06
N THR A 211 -46.52 -26.02 1.02
CA THR A 211 -47.04 -27.09 0.14
C THR A 211 -46.81 -28.45 0.80
N ASP A 212 -47.51 -29.48 0.34
CA ASP A 212 -47.36 -30.83 0.90
C ASP A 212 -45.96 -31.42 0.64
N ALA A 213 -45.34 -31.07 -0.50
CA ALA A 213 -43.95 -31.42 -0.79
C ALA A 213 -42.97 -30.77 0.20
N MET A 214 -43.15 -29.47 0.49
CA MET A 214 -42.32 -28.78 1.48
C MET A 214 -42.50 -29.36 2.89
N ARG A 215 -43.74 -29.71 3.27
CA ARG A 215 -44.02 -30.37 4.56
C ARG A 215 -43.33 -31.73 4.67
N ALA A 216 -43.37 -32.53 3.59
CA ALA A 216 -42.66 -33.81 3.54
C ALA A 216 -41.13 -33.64 3.67
N ASP A 217 -40.56 -32.62 3.03
CA ASP A 217 -39.15 -32.30 3.18
C ASP A 217 -38.78 -31.84 4.60
N VAL A 218 -39.60 -31.00 5.23
CA VAL A 218 -39.38 -30.58 6.63
C VAL A 218 -39.43 -31.79 7.56
N LEU A 219 -40.41 -32.69 7.41
CA LEU A 219 -40.50 -33.91 8.20
C LEU A 219 -39.27 -34.82 8.03
N ARG A 220 -38.69 -34.85 6.83
CA ARG A 220 -37.50 -35.64 6.54
C ARG A 220 -36.21 -34.99 7.06
N LEU A 221 -36.07 -33.67 6.93
CA LEU A 221 -34.84 -32.94 7.21
C LEU A 221 -34.71 -32.48 8.67
N ALA A 222 -35.81 -32.09 9.32
CA ALA A 222 -35.80 -31.58 10.69
C ALA A 222 -35.07 -32.49 11.69
N PRO A 223 -35.32 -33.82 11.75
CA PRO A 223 -34.60 -34.68 12.68
C PRO A 223 -33.10 -34.77 12.36
N LEU A 224 -32.71 -34.80 11.09
CA LEU A 224 -31.31 -34.85 10.67
C LEU A 224 -30.54 -33.58 11.06
N VAL A 225 -31.19 -32.42 10.91
CA VAL A 225 -30.62 -31.13 11.33
C VAL A 225 -30.53 -31.05 12.84
N ALA A 226 -31.55 -31.51 13.58
CA ALA A 226 -31.52 -31.55 15.04
C ALA A 226 -30.35 -32.41 15.56
N ASP A 227 -30.18 -33.61 15.01
CA ASP A 227 -29.05 -34.49 15.34
C ASP A 227 -27.71 -33.81 15.04
N PHE A 228 -27.55 -33.20 13.86
CA PHE A 228 -26.34 -32.45 13.51
C PHE A 228 -26.02 -31.33 14.50
N LEU A 229 -27.02 -30.52 14.90
CA LEU A 229 -26.84 -29.44 15.86
C LEU A 229 -26.43 -29.97 17.25
N ASN A 230 -27.02 -31.08 17.70
CA ASN A 230 -26.63 -31.72 18.96
C ASN A 230 -25.18 -32.22 18.94
N HIS A 231 -24.65 -32.63 17.78
CA HIS A 231 -23.24 -33.02 17.64
C HIS A 231 -22.28 -31.82 17.54
N LEU A 232 -22.78 -30.63 17.18
CA LEU A 232 -21.97 -29.40 17.14
C LEU A 232 -21.73 -28.82 18.53
N GLU A 233 -22.68 -28.96 19.45
CA GLU A 233 -22.61 -28.39 20.81
C GLU A 233 -21.28 -28.71 21.55
N PRO A 234 -20.80 -29.97 21.60
CA PRO A 234 -19.54 -30.30 22.26
C PRO A 234 -18.29 -29.74 21.58
N SER A 235 -18.38 -29.39 20.29
CA SER A 235 -17.27 -28.81 19.52
C SER A 235 -17.17 -27.28 19.67
N LEU A 236 -18.18 -26.65 20.26
CA LEU A 236 -18.26 -25.20 20.47
C LEU A 236 -17.91 -24.80 21.91
N GLU A 237 -17.90 -25.74 22.85
CA GLU A 237 -17.40 -25.48 24.21
C GLU A 237 -15.86 -25.31 24.18
N PRO A 238 -15.33 -24.22 24.75
CA PRO A 238 -13.89 -24.05 24.86
C PRO A 238 -13.33 -25.09 25.85
N ALA A 239 -12.25 -25.78 25.46
CA ALA A 239 -11.47 -26.64 26.33
C ALA A 239 -10.83 -25.88 27.51
#